data_AF-A0AA95F9S0-F1
#
_entry.id   AF-A0AA95F9S0-F1
#
_cell.length_a   1.000
_cell.length_b   1.000
_cell.length_c   1.000
_cell.angle_alpha   90.00
_cell.angle_beta   90.00
_cell.angle_gamma   90.00
#
_symmetry.space_group_name_H-M   'P 1'
#
loop_
_entity.id
_entity.type
_entity.pdbx_description
1 polymer ?
#
loop_
_entity_poly.entity_id
_entity_poly.type
_entity_poly.pdbx_seq_one_letter_code
_entity_poly.pdbx_strand_id
1 'polypeptide(L)'
;MSAEIARRNVRILTWIGIATGVIGGLLVAFPKVVGAGGPWVQLALGIATLVLAFRARKIGIADIEGFDGRLSLFAALLGFLVVFFAGQAAFGILVAVANP
;
A
#
# COMPACT_ATOMS: atom_id res chain seq x y z
N MET A 1 9.91 12.88 -21.24
CA MET A 1 10.74 12.14 -20.25
C MET A 1 11.45 11.02 -21.01
N SER A 2 12.73 10.73 -20.75
CA SER A 2 13.39 9.59 -21.44
C SER A 2 12.80 8.26 -20.96
N ALA A 3 12.62 7.28 -21.86
CA ALA A 3 12.08 5.95 -21.54
C ALA A 3 12.87 5.23 -20.43
N GLU A 4 14.16 5.53 -20.31
CA GLU A 4 15.00 4.99 -19.23
C GLU A 4 14.65 5.58 -17.85
N ILE A 5 14.38 6.89 -17.80
CA ILE A 5 13.93 7.57 -16.58
C ILE A 5 12.56 7.03 -16.15
N ALA A 6 11.65 6.80 -17.11
CA ALA A 6 10.34 6.22 -16.86
C ALA A 6 10.45 4.80 -16.26
N ARG A 7 11.25 3.91 -16.87
CA ARG A 7 11.51 2.55 -16.34
C ARG A 7 12.08 2.59 -14.93
N ARG A 8 13.05 3.47 -14.67
CA ARG A 8 13.64 3.64 -13.34
C ARG A 8 12.61 4.09 -12.30
N ASN A 9 11.81 5.10 -12.64
CA ASN A 9 10.77 5.62 -11.74
C ASN A 9 9.72 4.55 -11.42
N VAL A 10 9.25 3.80 -12.41
CA VAL A 10 8.30 2.69 -12.22
C VAL A 10 8.89 1.63 -11.29
N ARG A 11 10.16 1.25 -11.50
CA ARG A 11 10.84 0.27 -10.63
C ARG A 11 10.93 0.76 -9.18
N ILE A 12 11.36 2.00 -8.96
CA ILE A 12 11.47 2.59 -7.62
C ILE A 12 10.10 2.65 -6.93
N LEU A 13 9.10 3.20 -7.60
CA LEU A 13 7.74 3.32 -7.05
C LEU A 13 7.14 1.96 -6.70
N THR A 14 7.38 0.95 -7.56
CA THR A 14 6.87 -0.40 -7.33
C THR A 14 7.57 -1.07 -6.14
N TRP A 15 8.90 -0.97 -6.03
CA TRP A 15 9.64 -1.54 -4.91
C TRP A 15 9.31 -0.87 -3.58
N ILE A 16 9.20 0.47 -3.57
CA ILE A 16 8.76 1.20 -2.36
C ILE A 16 7.34 0.78 -2.00
N GLY A 17 6.43 0.70 -2.98
CA GLY A 17 5.05 0.25 -2.75
C GLY A 17 4.99 -1.17 -2.17
N ILE A 18 5.80 -2.11 -2.67
CA ILE A 18 5.88 -3.45 -2.10
C ILE A 18 6.42 -3.39 -0.67
N ALA A 19 7.50 -2.65 -0.42
CA ALA A 19 8.07 -2.53 0.92
C ALA A 19 7.05 -1.96 1.93
N THR A 20 6.33 -0.89 1.56
CA THR A 20 5.29 -0.30 2.41
C THR A 20 4.12 -1.27 2.62
N GLY A 21 3.74 -2.03 1.60
CA GLY A 21 2.68 -3.04 1.69
C GLY A 21 3.06 -4.19 2.61
N VAL A 22 4.30 -4.68 2.53
CA VAL A 22 4.83 -5.73 3.42
C VAL A 22 4.90 -5.22 4.86
N ILE A 23 5.41 -4.01 5.09
CA ILE A 23 5.46 -3.42 6.45
C ILE A 23 4.04 -3.28 7.00
N GLY A 24 3.11 -2.74 6.21
CA GLY A 24 1.70 -2.63 6.60
C GLY A 24 1.10 -3.99 6.94
N GLY A 25 1.36 -5.02 6.13
CA GLY A 25 0.88 -6.38 6.36
C GLY A 25 1.45 -7.02 7.62
N LEU A 26 2.74 -6.82 7.89
CA LEU A 26 3.37 -7.27 9.13
C LEU A 26 2.77 -6.58 10.35
N LEU A 27 2.52 -5.27 10.29
CA LEU A 27 1.89 -4.56 11.39
C LEU A 27 0.45 -5.05 11.64
N VAL A 28 -0.29 -5.37 10.57
CA VAL A 28 -1.61 -6.00 10.67
C VAL A 28 -1.52 -7.38 11.35
N ALA A 29 -0.51 -8.20 11.01
CA ALA A 29 -0.31 -9.52 11.59
C ALA A 29 0.18 -9.48 13.06
N PHE A 30 0.89 -8.43 13.44
CA PHE A 30 1.45 -8.24 14.79
C PHE A 30 0.90 -6.96 15.45
N PRO A 31 -0.41 -6.89 15.74
CA PRO A 31 -1.06 -5.65 16.21
C PRO A 31 -0.53 -5.15 17.56
N LYS A 32 0.04 -6.03 18.38
CA LYS A 32 0.63 -5.69 19.69
C LYS A 32 1.84 -4.76 19.61
N VAL A 33 2.47 -4.63 18.44
CA VAL A 33 3.68 -3.81 18.25
C VAL A 33 3.37 -2.31 18.30
N VAL A 34 2.16 -1.89 17.92
CA VAL A 34 1.81 -0.46 17.74
C VAL A 34 0.67 0.00 18.66
N GLY A 35 0.10 -0.90 19.45
CA GLY A 35 -0.98 -0.60 20.41
C GLY A 35 -2.24 -0.04 19.74
N ALA A 36 -3.00 0.79 20.48
CA ALA A 36 -4.27 1.35 20.00
C ALA A 36 -4.12 2.30 18.78
N GLY A 37 -2.92 2.84 18.54
CA GLY A 37 -2.62 3.64 17.35
C GLY A 37 -2.35 2.81 16.09
N GLY A 38 -2.13 1.50 16.24
CA GLY A 38 -1.70 0.60 15.16
C GLY A 38 -2.58 0.61 13.92
N PRO A 39 -3.91 0.48 14.05
CA PRO A 39 -4.81 0.47 12.89
C PRO A 39 -4.72 1.74 12.03
N TRP A 40 -4.50 2.92 12.64
CA TRP A 40 -4.37 4.18 11.92
C TRP A 40 -3.05 4.25 11.13
N VAL A 41 -1.96 3.78 11.72
CA VAL A 41 -0.65 3.69 11.06
C VAL A 41 -0.70 2.71 9.90
N GLN A 42 -1.33 1.55 10.10
CA GLN A 42 -1.53 0.54 9.06
C GLN A 42 -2.38 1.08 7.91
N LEU A 43 -3.47 1.82 8.20
CA LEU A 43 -4.29 2.48 7.18
C LEU A 43 -3.46 3.46 6.35
N ALA A 44 -2.66 4.33 6.99
CA ALA A 44 -1.80 5.26 6.28
C ALA A 44 -0.80 4.54 5.36
N LEU A 45 -0.18 3.46 5.83
CA LEU A 45 0.75 2.64 5.05
C LEU A 45 0.06 1.92 3.87
N GLY A 46 -1.15 1.40 4.09
CA GLY A 46 -1.95 0.77 3.04
C GLY A 46 -2.33 1.77 1.95
N ILE A 47 -2.80 2.97 2.33
CA ILE A 47 -3.12 4.04 1.39
C ILE A 47 -1.87 4.49 0.62
N ALA A 48 -0.74 4.71 1.31
CA ALA A 48 0.52 5.07 0.67
C ALA A 48 0.94 4.01 -0.36
N THR A 49 0.82 2.73 -0.02
CA THR A 49 1.10 1.61 -0.92
C THR A 49 0.24 1.66 -2.18
N LEU A 50 -1.07 1.87 -2.04
CA LEU A 50 -2.00 2.01 -3.16
C LEU A 50 -1.60 3.18 -4.07
N VAL A 51 -1.35 4.35 -3.49
CA VAL A 51 -0.97 5.56 -4.24
C VAL A 51 0.31 5.31 -5.04
N LEU A 52 1.31 4.68 -4.43
CA LEU A 52 2.57 4.36 -5.12
C LEU A 52 2.36 3.34 -6.25
N ALA A 53 1.57 2.30 -6.01
CA ALA A 53 1.25 1.29 -7.02
C ALA A 53 0.52 1.88 -8.23
N PHE A 54 -0.50 2.72 -7.99
CA PHE A 54 -1.23 3.39 -9.07
C PHE A 54 -0.38 4.44 -9.79
N ARG A 55 0.51 5.15 -9.09
CA ARG A 55 1.48 6.05 -9.73
C ARG A 55 2.46 5.31 -10.63
N ALA A 56 3.01 4.19 -10.17
CA ALA A 56 3.88 3.35 -10.98
C ALA A 56 3.15 2.86 -12.25
N ARG A 57 1.89 2.44 -12.09
CA ARG A 57 1.05 2.00 -13.22
C ARG A 57 0.75 3.13 -14.21
N LYS A 58 0.44 4.34 -13.72
CA LYS A 58 0.19 5.51 -14.56
C LYS A 58 1.40 5.85 -15.43
N ILE A 59 2.60 5.88 -14.84
CA ILE A 59 3.84 6.17 -15.57
C ILE A 59 4.16 5.02 -16.54
N GLY A 60 3.99 3.76 -16.11
CA GLY A 60 4.25 2.60 -16.94
C GLY A 60 3.40 2.56 -18.21
N ILE A 61 2.10 2.82 -18.11
CA ILE A 61 1.19 2.84 -19.26
C ILE A 61 1.48 4.01 -20.20
N ALA A 62 1.86 5.17 -19.66
CA ALA A 62 2.05 6.38 -20.46
C ALA A 62 3.40 6.44 -21.18
N ASP A 63 4.47 5.96 -20.54
CA ASP A 63 5.85 6.25 -20.96
C ASP A 63 6.67 4.98 -21.32
N ILE A 64 6.10 3.77 -21.20
CA ILE A 64 6.81 2.51 -21.45
C ILE A 64 6.03 1.63 -22.45
N GLU A 65 6.59 1.45 -23.65
CA GLU A 65 6.05 0.52 -24.64
C GLU A 65 6.15 -0.94 -24.14
N GLY A 66 5.05 -1.69 -24.22
CA GLY A 66 5.00 -3.09 -23.75
C GLY A 66 5.01 -3.27 -22.22
N PHE A 67 4.54 -2.28 -21.46
CA PHE A 67 4.54 -2.31 -20.00
C PHE A 67 3.82 -3.55 -19.39
N ASP A 68 4.57 -4.40 -18.68
CA ASP A 68 4.04 -5.49 -17.86
C ASP A 68 3.61 -4.95 -16.48
N GLY A 69 2.33 -4.67 -16.32
CA GLY A 69 1.73 -4.09 -15.12
C GLY A 69 1.48 -5.06 -13.96
N ARG A 70 1.91 -6.33 -14.05
CA ARG A 70 1.62 -7.34 -13.01
C ARG A 70 2.18 -6.98 -11.64
N LEU A 71 3.40 -6.44 -11.58
CA LEU A 71 4.07 -6.14 -10.32
C LEU A 71 3.43 -4.95 -9.58
N SER A 72 3.00 -3.92 -10.32
CA SER A 72 2.24 -2.81 -9.73
C SER A 72 0.85 -3.25 -9.28
N LEU A 73 0.24 -4.21 -9.99
CA LEU A 73 -1.03 -4.81 -9.58
C LEU A 73 -0.89 -5.64 -8.30
N PHE A 74 0.20 -6.39 -8.15
CA PHE A 74 0.54 -7.10 -6.90
C PHE A 74 0.73 -6.12 -5.74
N ALA A 75 1.47 -5.03 -5.94
CA ALA A 75 1.61 -3.98 -4.94
C ALA A 75 0.26 -3.34 -4.55
N ALA A 76 -0.63 -3.13 -5.52
CA ALA A 76 -1.98 -2.63 -5.25
C ALA A 76 -2.81 -3.62 -4.42
N LEU A 77 -2.73 -4.92 -4.70
CA LEU A 77 -3.40 -5.95 -3.89
C LEU A 77 -2.88 -5.98 -2.46
N LEU A 78 -1.55 -5.84 -2.26
CA LEU A 78 -0.96 -5.71 -0.92
C LEU A 78 -1.51 -4.47 -0.20
N GLY A 79 -1.50 -3.31 -0.85
CA GLY A 79 -2.04 -2.08 -0.27
C GLY A 79 -3.52 -2.23 0.11
N PHE A 80 -4.32 -2.86 -0.74
CA PHE A 80 -5.73 -3.14 -0.47
C PHE A 80 -5.92 -4.02 0.76
N LEU A 81 -5.17 -5.13 0.86
CA LEU A 81 -5.26 -6.04 2.02
C LEU A 81 -4.95 -5.31 3.33
N VAL A 82 -3.88 -4.49 3.34
CA VAL A 82 -3.52 -3.69 4.52
C VAL A 82 -4.65 -2.73 4.90
N VAL A 83 -5.17 -1.97 3.93
CA VAL A 83 -6.28 -1.03 4.20
C VAL A 83 -7.51 -1.77 4.71
N PHE A 84 -7.85 -2.90 4.10
CA PHE A 84 -9.02 -3.69 4.47
C PHE A 84 -8.95 -4.15 5.93
N PHE A 85 -7.89 -4.85 6.31
CA PHE A 85 -7.74 -5.39 7.66
C PHE A 85 -7.55 -4.29 8.71
N ALA A 86 -6.76 -3.25 8.39
CA ALA A 86 -6.59 -2.10 9.27
C ALA A 86 -7.91 -1.36 9.49
N GLY A 87 -8.74 -1.26 8.45
CA GLY A 87 -10.09 -0.69 8.52
C GLY A 87 -11.01 -1.49 9.46
N GLN A 88 -11.00 -2.82 9.39
CA GLN A 88 -11.77 -3.66 10.32
C GLN A 88 -11.32 -3.44 11.77
N ALA A 89 -10.01 -3.38 12.02
CA ALA A 89 -9.46 -3.15 13.36
C ALA A 89 -9.80 -1.74 13.90
N ALA A 90 -9.65 -0.70 13.07
CA ALA A 90 -10.00 0.66 13.44
C ALA A 90 -11.49 0.79 13.74
N PHE A 91 -12.34 0.18 12.93
CA PHE A 91 -13.78 0.15 13.17
C PHE A 91 -14.12 -0.56 14.49
N GLY A 92 -13.48 -1.69 14.79
CA GLY A 92 -13.65 -2.37 16.08
C GLY A 92 -13.34 -1.48 17.28
N ILE A 93 -12.29 -0.65 17.20
CA ILE A 93 -11.97 0.34 18.23
C ILE A 93 -13.08 1.39 18.35
N LEU A 94 -13.54 1.94 17.22
CA LEU A 94 -14.62 2.95 17.22
C LEU A 94 -15.93 2.40 17.81
N VAL A 95 -16.28 1.16 17.49
CA VAL A 95 -17.48 0.49 18.04
C VAL A 95 -17.36 0.28 19.55
N ALA A 96 -16.19 -0.13 20.05
CA ALA A 96 -15.95 -0.29 21.48
C ALA A 96 -15.99 1.05 22.24
N VAL A 97 -15.51 2.13 21.62
CA VAL A 97 -15.61 3.48 22.19
C VAL A 97 -17.06 3.98 22.19
N ALA A 98 -17.83 3.66 21.14
CA ALA A 98 -19.23 4.07 21.02
C ALA A 98 -20.19 3.26 21.92
N ASN A 99 -19.83 2.02 22.26
CA ASN A 99 -20.64 1.10 23.09
C ASN A 99 -19.81 0.59 24.28
N PRO A 100 -19.68 1.38 25.37
CA PRO A 100 -18.88 1.05 26.54
C PRO A 100 -19.45 -0.10 27.38
#